data_AF-A0AAD5HPF6-F1
#
_entry.id   AF-A0AAD5HPF6-F1
#
_cell.length_a   1.000
_cell.length_b   1.000
_cell.length_c   1.000
_cell.angle_alpha   90.00
_cell.angle_beta   90.00
_cell.angle_gamma   90.00
#
_symmetry.space_group_name_H-M   'P 1'
#
loop_
_entity.id
_entity.type
_entity.pdbx_description
1 polymer ?
#
loop_
_entity_poly.entity_id
_entity_poly.type
_entity_poly.pdbx_seq_one_letter_code
_entity_poly.pdbx_strand_id
1 'polypeptide(L)'
;MPSSDTSRPCKRCKAENAPFRLRKDPACRDCFVQYVVNKMIKRLGAMHKDIRVSRLPVHRRYLAGLSYGPSSSVLAQILDETAHRHSTNKASSPFEPIIVHIDTDLSPQGGESPARKLLEEYRQRFLHATFECVPLSDVLSVKSIDWSTLPLDAGTPDEDPAARLRRLFDALPTVTSRADILRQLVRHLLLHTAIERSCSALLLGHSTTALAALTLSEVANGRGFAVPLQVADGMTTVCKYETTPDGAVQETSRLEFPVYYPLREIFRNEMLQYIDLVPSLKEVVPSNEADATSNVVSHKDMSIEEVMARYFQSVEEGYSGIVANVVRTTGKLDRSQGDSFCGSCGMSLDAEGDSRWAGEIGDDSGHGSGSGGVSRLCYGCKRSIHG
;
A
#
# COMPACT_ATOMS: atom_id res chain seq x y z
N MET A 1 11.82 -31.66 -30.36
CA MET A 1 10.56 -31.71 -31.14
C MET A 1 9.53 -30.88 -30.41
N PRO A 2 8.91 -29.86 -31.02
CA PRO A 2 7.93 -29.04 -30.33
C PRO A 2 6.64 -29.85 -30.20
N SER A 3 6.19 -30.07 -28.97
CA SER A 3 4.88 -30.63 -28.68
C SER A 3 3.81 -29.71 -29.25
N SER A 4 2.94 -30.25 -30.09
CA SER A 4 1.72 -29.62 -30.57
C SER A 4 0.83 -29.24 -29.38
N ASP A 5 0.92 -27.98 -28.95
CA ASP A 5 0.01 -27.42 -27.97
C ASP A 5 -1.35 -27.26 -28.65
N THR A 6 -2.16 -28.31 -28.59
CA THR A 6 -3.56 -28.27 -29.01
C THR A 6 -4.26 -27.28 -28.09
N SER A 7 -4.42 -26.05 -28.58
CA SER A 7 -5.05 -24.95 -27.83
C SER A 7 -6.43 -25.41 -27.35
N ARG A 8 -6.53 -25.80 -26.08
CA ARG A 8 -7.79 -26.24 -25.49
C ARG A 8 -8.76 -25.06 -25.56
N PRO A 9 -10.03 -25.25 -25.93
CA PRO A 9 -10.97 -24.15 -26.02
C PRO A 9 -11.13 -23.45 -24.67
N CYS A 10 -11.43 -22.16 -24.70
CA CYS A 10 -11.62 -21.35 -23.51
C CYS A 10 -12.68 -22.01 -22.61
N LYS A 11 -12.32 -22.27 -21.34
CA LYS A 11 -13.25 -22.93 -20.43
C LYS A 11 -14.55 -22.14 -20.20
N ARG A 12 -14.46 -20.81 -20.27
CA ARG A 12 -15.54 -19.85 -19.99
C ARG A 12 -16.50 -19.63 -21.17
N CYS A 13 -15.98 -19.28 -22.35
CA CYS A 13 -16.81 -18.95 -23.52
C CYS A 13 -16.76 -19.98 -24.65
N LYS A 14 -15.97 -21.06 -24.50
CA LYS A 14 -15.77 -22.10 -25.51
C LYS A 14 -15.09 -21.67 -26.82
N ALA A 15 -14.58 -20.43 -26.91
CA ALA A 15 -13.77 -19.99 -28.05
C ALA A 15 -12.56 -20.90 -28.26
N GLU A 16 -12.27 -21.25 -29.52
CA GLU A 16 -11.20 -22.20 -29.87
C GLU A 16 -9.81 -21.67 -29.51
N ASN A 17 -9.58 -20.37 -29.70
CA ASN A 17 -8.32 -19.72 -29.35
C ASN A 17 -8.29 -19.29 -27.87
N ALA A 18 -7.62 -20.08 -27.03
CA ALA A 18 -7.43 -19.78 -25.61
C ALA A 18 -5.96 -19.99 -25.19
N PRO A 19 -5.06 -19.06 -25.57
CA PRO A 19 -3.62 -19.23 -25.38
C PRO A 19 -3.18 -18.89 -23.94
N PHE A 20 -4.06 -18.30 -23.12
CA PHE A 20 -3.73 -17.87 -21.76
C PHE A 20 -4.17 -18.91 -20.74
N ARG A 21 -3.43 -18.98 -19.64
CA ARG A 21 -3.77 -19.82 -18.50
C ARG A 21 -4.28 -18.95 -17.36
N LEU A 22 -5.58 -19.03 -17.09
CA LEU A 22 -6.17 -18.39 -15.93
C LEU A 22 -6.24 -19.39 -14.78
N ARG A 23 -5.32 -19.25 -13.82
CA ARG A 23 -5.07 -20.24 -12.75
C ARG A 23 -4.72 -21.61 -13.32
N LYS A 24 -5.67 -22.53 -13.44
CA LYS A 24 -5.47 -23.87 -14.02
C LYS A 24 -6.21 -24.07 -15.35
N ASP A 25 -7.03 -23.10 -15.76
CA ASP A 25 -7.97 -23.25 -16.85
C ASP A 25 -7.54 -22.44 -18.09
N PRO A 26 -7.73 -22.97 -19.31
CA PRO A 26 -7.47 -22.22 -20.54
C PRO A 26 -8.48 -21.07 -20.70
N ALA A 27 -7.98 -19.90 -21.07
CA ALA A 27 -8.74 -18.67 -21.24
C ALA A 27 -8.35 -17.93 -22.53
N CYS A 28 -9.35 -17.42 -23.25
CA CYS A 28 -9.11 -16.43 -24.31
C CYS A 28 -8.81 -15.06 -23.69
N ARG A 29 -8.28 -14.13 -24.52
CA ARG A 29 -7.96 -12.76 -24.11
C ARG A 29 -9.11 -12.08 -23.36
N ASP A 30 -10.29 -12.06 -23.96
CA ASP A 30 -11.41 -11.28 -23.43
C ASP A 30 -11.92 -11.85 -22.10
N CYS A 31 -11.98 -13.18 -21.98
CA CYS A 31 -12.36 -13.84 -20.73
C CYS A 31 -11.35 -13.60 -19.60
N PHE A 32 -10.06 -13.46 -19.94
CA PHE A 32 -9.00 -13.14 -18.98
C PHE A 32 -9.13 -11.69 -18.49
N VAL A 33 -9.22 -10.73 -19.43
CA VAL A 33 -9.41 -9.30 -19.12
C VAL A 33 -10.67 -9.10 -18.27
N GLN A 34 -11.80 -9.68 -18.70
CA GLN A 34 -13.06 -9.60 -17.95
C GLN A 34 -12.96 -10.26 -16.56
N TYR A 35 -12.15 -11.30 -16.37
CA TYR A 35 -11.98 -11.90 -15.05
C TYR A 35 -11.34 -10.92 -14.06
N VAL A 36 -10.25 -10.25 -14.46
CA VAL A 36 -9.52 -9.28 -13.62
C VAL A 36 -10.43 -8.10 -13.30
N VAL A 37 -11.04 -7.50 -14.34
CA VAL A 37 -11.98 -6.37 -14.20
C VAL A 37 -13.16 -6.72 -13.29
N ASN A 38 -13.83 -7.86 -13.53
CA ASN A 38 -15.00 -8.24 -12.74
C ASN A 38 -14.66 -8.56 -11.28
N LYS A 39 -13.47 -9.11 -10.99
CA LYS A 39 -13.05 -9.31 -9.60
C LYS A 39 -12.91 -7.99 -8.85
N MET A 40 -12.24 -7.02 -9.46
CA MET A 40 -12.06 -5.69 -8.89
C MET A 40 -13.42 -4.97 -8.73
N ILE A 41 -14.27 -4.95 -9.77
CA ILE A 41 -15.58 -4.28 -9.72
C ILE A 41 -16.49 -4.89 -8.65
N LYS A 42 -16.52 -6.23 -8.50
CA LYS A 42 -17.30 -6.88 -7.44
C LYS A 42 -16.85 -6.43 -6.05
N ARG A 43 -15.54 -6.27 -5.86
CA ARG A 43 -14.94 -5.81 -4.60
C ARG A 43 -15.26 -4.34 -4.34
N LEU A 44 -15.14 -3.48 -5.35
CA LEU A 44 -15.55 -2.08 -5.27
C LEU A 44 -17.04 -1.94 -4.94
N GLY A 45 -17.89 -2.81 -5.51
CA GLY A 45 -19.31 -2.86 -5.21
C GLY A 45 -19.63 -3.32 -3.77
N ALA A 46 -18.87 -4.27 -3.23
CA ALA A 46 -19.00 -4.72 -1.84
C ALA A 46 -18.56 -3.63 -0.85
N MET A 47 -17.38 -3.05 -1.08
CA MET A 47 -16.87 -1.87 -0.36
C MET A 47 -17.89 -0.74 -0.37
N HIS A 48 -18.46 -0.43 -1.53
CA HIS A 48 -19.43 0.64 -1.64
C HIS A 48 -20.63 0.41 -0.70
N LYS A 49 -21.13 -0.82 -0.62
CA LYS A 49 -22.23 -1.16 0.31
C LYS A 49 -21.83 -0.98 1.77
N ASP A 50 -20.58 -1.32 2.10
CA ASP A 50 -20.02 -1.24 3.45
C ASP A 50 -19.90 0.21 3.95
N ILE A 51 -19.41 1.12 3.11
CA ILE A 51 -19.21 2.54 3.48
C ILE A 51 -20.52 3.35 3.40
N ARG A 52 -21.58 2.82 2.78
CA ARG A 52 -22.80 3.59 2.52
C ARG A 52 -23.59 3.86 3.81
N VAL A 53 -23.34 5.00 4.44
CA VAL A 53 -24.04 5.46 5.65
C VAL A 53 -25.48 5.94 5.36
N SER A 54 -25.75 6.45 4.15
CA SER A 54 -27.06 7.01 3.79
C SER A 54 -27.59 6.52 2.44
N ARG A 55 -28.93 6.45 2.34
CA ARG A 55 -29.63 6.16 1.08
C ARG A 55 -29.53 7.31 0.07
N LEU A 56 -29.22 8.53 0.53
CA LEU A 56 -29.09 9.70 -0.33
C LEU A 56 -27.90 9.55 -1.30
N PRO A 57 -28.01 10.05 -2.55
CA PRO A 57 -26.87 10.13 -3.46
C PRO A 57 -25.89 11.18 -2.93
N VAL A 58 -24.72 10.72 -2.49
CA VAL A 58 -23.60 11.60 -2.10
C VAL A 58 -22.54 11.51 -3.18
N HIS A 59 -21.91 12.63 -3.54
CA HIS A 59 -20.76 12.65 -4.43
C HIS A 59 -19.62 11.84 -3.79
N ARG A 60 -19.10 10.84 -4.48
CA ARG A 60 -18.12 9.90 -3.92
C ARG A 60 -16.77 10.14 -4.54
N ARG A 61 -15.76 10.35 -3.71
CA ARG A 61 -14.37 10.42 -4.14
C ARG A 61 -13.61 9.27 -3.51
N TYR A 62 -12.85 8.54 -4.31
CA TYR A 62 -11.97 7.48 -3.81
C TYR A 62 -10.54 7.85 -4.14
N LEU A 63 -9.67 7.89 -3.12
CA LEU A 63 -8.25 8.08 -3.36
C LEU A 63 -7.59 6.73 -3.58
N ALA A 64 -6.81 6.57 -4.64
CA ALA A 64 -5.98 5.39 -4.88
C ALA A 64 -4.51 5.77 -4.96
N GLY A 65 -3.65 5.00 -4.27
CA GLY A 65 -2.20 5.18 -4.35
C GLY A 65 -1.62 4.58 -5.63
N LEU A 66 -0.77 5.34 -6.33
CA LEU A 66 -0.04 4.93 -7.53
C LEU A 66 1.46 4.82 -7.24
N SER A 67 2.01 3.61 -7.36
CA SER A 67 3.45 3.35 -7.20
C SER A 67 4.15 3.07 -8.53
N TYR A 68 3.43 3.21 -9.65
CA TYR A 68 3.84 2.79 -11.00
C TYR A 68 4.12 1.30 -11.18
N GLY A 69 4.02 0.52 -10.10
CA GLY A 69 4.11 -0.94 -10.17
C GLY A 69 2.83 -1.56 -10.74
N PRO A 70 2.91 -2.80 -11.27
CA PRO A 70 1.83 -3.47 -12.01
C PRO A 70 0.45 -3.37 -11.36
N SER A 71 0.37 -3.67 -10.06
CA SER A 71 -0.91 -3.70 -9.36
C SER A 71 -1.54 -2.30 -9.22
N SER A 72 -0.73 -1.27 -8.93
CA SER A 72 -1.24 0.10 -8.79
C SER A 72 -1.71 0.68 -10.12
N SER A 73 -1.02 0.36 -11.22
CA SER A 73 -1.38 0.78 -12.57
C SER A 73 -2.65 0.11 -13.08
N VAL A 74 -2.81 -1.20 -12.81
CA VAL A 74 -4.07 -1.91 -13.09
C VAL A 74 -5.22 -1.32 -12.28
N LEU A 75 -5.00 -0.98 -11.00
CA LEU A 75 -6.01 -0.33 -10.19
C LEU A 75 -6.46 1.01 -10.81
N ALA A 76 -5.51 1.87 -11.19
CA ALA A 76 -5.79 3.17 -11.78
C ALA A 76 -6.59 3.04 -13.09
N GLN A 77 -6.18 2.16 -13.99
CA GLN A 77 -6.86 1.96 -15.27
C GLN A 77 -8.28 1.39 -15.11
N ILE A 78 -8.49 0.42 -14.21
CA ILE A 78 -9.83 -0.12 -13.99
C ILE A 78 -10.74 0.92 -13.31
N LEU A 79 -10.20 1.74 -12.39
CA LEU A 79 -10.96 2.83 -11.77
C LEU A 79 -11.41 3.87 -12.80
N ASP A 80 -10.51 4.29 -13.70
CA ASP A 80 -10.81 5.20 -14.81
C ASP A 80 -11.94 4.67 -15.69
N GLU A 81 -11.80 3.43 -16.19
CA GLU A 81 -12.84 2.83 -17.04
C GLU A 81 -14.18 2.66 -16.32
N THR A 82 -14.13 2.34 -15.03
CA THR A 82 -15.34 2.15 -14.23
C THR A 82 -16.04 3.49 -13.98
N ALA A 83 -15.28 4.56 -13.71
CA ALA A 83 -15.80 5.91 -13.58
C ALA A 83 -16.43 6.40 -14.90
N HIS A 84 -15.75 6.16 -16.03
CA HIS A 84 -16.30 6.45 -17.36
C HIS A 84 -17.63 5.73 -17.61
N ARG A 85 -17.71 4.42 -17.33
CA ARG A 85 -18.94 3.64 -17.49
C ARG A 85 -20.07 4.12 -16.58
N HIS A 86 -19.77 4.55 -15.36
CA HIS A 86 -20.79 5.08 -14.46
C HIS A 86 -21.33 6.43 -14.92
N SER A 87 -20.46 7.31 -15.41
CA SER A 87 -20.83 8.61 -15.95
C SER A 87 -21.71 8.48 -17.20
N THR A 88 -21.26 7.67 -18.17
CA THR A 88 -21.97 7.45 -19.45
C THR A 88 -23.33 6.77 -19.28
N ASN A 89 -23.43 5.78 -18.39
CA ASN A 89 -24.68 5.06 -18.16
C ASN A 89 -25.63 5.75 -17.16
N LYS A 90 -25.36 7.01 -16.78
CA LYS A 90 -26.15 7.77 -15.78
C LYS A 90 -26.44 6.94 -14.53
N ALA A 91 -25.42 6.24 -14.04
CA ALA A 91 -25.58 5.38 -12.88
C ALA A 91 -26.11 6.22 -11.71
N SER A 92 -27.02 5.63 -10.91
CA SER A 92 -27.62 6.33 -9.76
C SER A 92 -26.59 6.77 -8.70
N SER A 93 -25.34 6.31 -8.82
CA SER A 93 -24.25 6.86 -8.03
C SER A 93 -22.90 6.78 -8.75
N PRO A 94 -22.48 7.84 -9.46
CA PRO A 94 -21.13 7.96 -9.97
C PRO A 94 -20.13 8.14 -8.81
N PHE A 95 -18.86 7.86 -9.09
CA PHE A 95 -17.74 8.19 -8.21
C PHE A 95 -16.61 8.80 -9.04
N GLU A 96 -15.77 9.59 -8.37
CA GLU A 96 -14.59 10.21 -8.92
C GLU A 96 -13.34 9.55 -8.31
N PRO A 97 -12.49 8.89 -9.13
CA PRO A 97 -11.21 8.39 -8.68
C PRO A 97 -10.15 9.49 -8.69
N ILE A 98 -9.46 9.66 -7.55
CA ILE A 98 -8.28 10.51 -7.40
C ILE A 98 -7.08 9.58 -7.24
N ILE A 99 -6.18 9.58 -8.20
CA ILE A 99 -4.99 8.75 -8.24
C ILE A 99 -3.80 9.59 -7.78
N VAL A 100 -3.15 9.18 -6.69
CA VAL A 100 -2.05 9.95 -6.09
C VAL A 100 -0.77 9.14 -6.11
N HIS A 101 0.26 9.71 -6.73
CA HIS A 101 1.63 9.24 -6.58
C HIS A 101 2.33 10.04 -5.47
N ILE A 102 2.99 9.34 -4.55
CA ILE A 102 3.89 9.96 -3.58
C ILE A 102 5.31 9.90 -4.16
N ASP A 103 5.86 11.06 -4.51
CA ASP A 103 7.22 11.17 -5.04
C ASP A 103 8.21 11.03 -3.89
N THR A 104 8.83 9.84 -3.80
CA THR A 104 9.80 9.51 -2.76
C THR A 104 11.21 9.96 -3.10
N ASP A 105 11.44 10.56 -4.26
CA ASP A 105 12.73 11.12 -4.62
C ASP A 105 13.01 12.37 -3.78
N LEU A 106 13.99 12.26 -2.89
CA LEU A 106 14.46 13.35 -2.05
C LEU A 106 15.73 13.99 -2.61
N SER A 107 16.07 13.82 -3.90
CA SER A 107 17.24 14.49 -4.48
C SER A 107 17.08 16.04 -4.49
N PRO A 108 18.17 16.81 -4.38
CA PRO A 108 18.11 18.28 -4.43
C PRO A 108 17.44 18.74 -5.73
N GLN A 109 16.42 19.59 -5.62
CA GLN A 109 15.58 19.94 -6.76
C GLN A 109 16.35 20.62 -7.90
N GLY A 110 16.20 20.07 -9.11
CA GLY A 110 16.63 20.64 -10.37
C GLY A 110 15.87 20.02 -11.53
N GLY A 111 14.75 20.64 -11.95
CA GLY A 111 13.92 20.20 -13.07
C GLY A 111 12.69 19.35 -12.70
N GLU A 112 11.91 18.95 -13.70
CA GLU A 112 10.76 18.02 -13.54
C GLU A 112 11.24 16.62 -13.16
N SER A 113 10.76 16.08 -12.03
CA SER A 113 11.08 14.73 -11.59
C SER A 113 10.61 13.69 -12.62
N PRO A 114 11.35 12.58 -12.82
CA PRO A 114 10.92 11.49 -13.71
C PRO A 114 9.53 10.95 -13.35
N ALA A 115 9.23 10.92 -12.05
CA ALA A 115 7.92 10.53 -11.53
C ALA A 115 6.79 11.45 -12.02
N ARG A 116 7.01 12.78 -12.10
CA ARG A 116 6.01 13.72 -12.63
C ARG A 116 5.78 13.56 -14.12
N LYS A 117 6.84 13.30 -14.90
CA LYS A 117 6.72 13.03 -16.34
C LYS A 117 5.91 11.78 -16.61
N LEU A 118 6.20 10.71 -15.88
CA LEU A 118 5.43 9.47 -15.97
C LEU A 118 3.96 9.69 -15.56
N LEU A 119 3.69 10.48 -14.51
CA LEU A 119 2.31 10.81 -14.12
C LEU A 119 1.53 11.50 -15.24
N GLU A 120 2.20 12.36 -16.01
CA GLU A 120 1.59 13.05 -17.15
C GLU A 120 1.19 12.06 -18.26
N GLU A 121 1.99 11.02 -18.52
CA GLU A 121 1.59 9.94 -19.44
C GLU A 121 0.33 9.21 -18.96
N TYR A 122 0.23 8.92 -17.65
CA TYR A 122 -1.01 8.36 -17.07
C TYR A 122 -2.19 9.32 -17.24
N ARG A 123 -2.00 10.62 -16.98
CA ARG A 123 -3.05 11.65 -17.11
C ARG A 123 -3.56 11.77 -18.55
N GLN A 124 -2.66 11.69 -19.54
CA GLN A 124 -3.03 11.71 -20.95
C GLN A 124 -3.77 10.44 -21.38
N ARG A 125 -3.48 9.30 -20.74
CA ARG A 125 -4.09 8.01 -21.07
C ARG A 125 -5.46 7.79 -20.43
N PHE A 126 -5.66 8.27 -19.21
CA PHE A 126 -6.81 7.99 -18.35
C PHE A 126 -7.54 9.29 -18.00
N LEU A 127 -8.55 9.65 -18.79
CA LEU A 127 -9.19 10.97 -18.77
C LEU A 127 -10.33 11.13 -17.74
N HIS A 128 -10.74 10.05 -17.10
CA HIS A 128 -11.86 10.00 -16.16
C HIS A 128 -11.39 9.83 -14.70
N ALA A 129 -10.09 9.87 -14.47
CA ALA A 129 -9.46 9.92 -13.17
C ALA A 129 -8.61 11.19 -13.03
N THR A 130 -8.61 11.76 -11.82
CA THR A 130 -7.74 12.89 -11.47
C THR A 130 -6.40 12.35 -11.00
N PHE A 131 -5.28 12.84 -11.55
CA PHE A 131 -3.93 12.43 -11.14
C PHE A 131 -3.23 13.55 -10.38
N GLU A 132 -2.65 13.25 -9.22
CA GLU A 132 -1.85 14.18 -8.41
C GLU A 132 -0.47 13.57 -8.06
N CYS A 133 0.56 14.41 -8.03
CA CYS A 133 1.89 14.06 -7.54
C CYS A 133 2.15 14.85 -6.25
N VAL A 134 2.35 14.16 -5.14
CA VAL A 134 2.63 14.78 -3.83
C VAL A 134 4.05 14.41 -3.41
N PRO A 135 4.95 15.37 -3.15
CA PRO A 135 6.29 15.05 -2.69
C PRO A 135 6.26 14.46 -1.28
N LEU A 136 7.14 13.47 -1.01
CA LEU A 136 7.21 12.83 0.30
C LEU A 136 7.48 13.84 1.43
N SER A 137 8.17 14.95 1.14
CA SER A 137 8.41 16.05 2.08
C SER A 137 7.15 16.58 2.77
N ASP A 138 6.00 16.53 2.10
CA ASP A 138 4.73 17.01 2.64
C ASP A 138 4.28 16.20 3.86
N VAL A 139 4.83 14.99 4.05
CA VAL A 139 4.57 14.16 5.23
C VAL A 139 4.92 14.90 6.52
N LEU A 140 5.89 15.83 6.52
CA LEU A 140 6.28 16.59 7.72
C LEU A 140 5.15 17.49 8.26
N SER A 141 4.11 17.77 7.46
CA SER A 141 2.90 18.49 7.89
C SER A 141 1.82 17.57 8.47
N VAL A 142 1.99 16.26 8.34
CA VAL A 142 0.99 15.26 8.72
C VAL A 142 0.94 15.12 10.24
N LYS A 143 -0.26 15.36 10.78
CA LYS A 143 -0.56 15.27 12.21
C LYS A 143 -0.84 13.84 12.72
N SER A 144 -0.87 12.84 11.83
CA SER A 144 -1.09 11.45 12.24
C SER A 144 0.14 10.70 12.72
N ILE A 145 1.27 11.42 12.82
CA ILE A 145 2.55 10.91 13.29
C ILE A 145 2.94 11.74 14.52
N ASP A 146 3.28 11.06 15.60
CA ASP A 146 4.00 11.65 16.72
C ASP A 146 5.48 11.78 16.34
N TRP A 147 5.83 12.94 15.79
CA TRP A 147 7.19 13.23 15.32
C TRP A 147 8.26 13.19 16.42
N SER A 148 7.87 13.25 17.70
CA SER A 148 8.81 13.08 18.82
C SER A 148 9.34 11.65 18.94
N THR A 149 8.65 10.68 18.31
CA THR A 149 9.06 9.27 18.32
C THR A 149 10.10 8.91 17.27
N LEU A 150 10.34 9.78 16.29
CA LEU A 150 11.29 9.56 15.21
C LEU A 150 12.60 10.32 15.48
N PRO A 151 13.75 9.85 14.96
CA PRO A 151 15.05 10.50 15.13
C PRO A 151 15.14 11.73 14.21
N LEU A 152 14.28 12.72 14.47
CA LEU A 152 14.14 13.94 13.71
C LEU A 152 14.50 15.12 14.61
N ASP A 153 15.50 15.90 14.20
CA ASP A 153 15.86 17.10 14.94
C ASP A 153 14.73 18.14 14.89
N ALA A 154 14.74 19.05 15.87
CA ALA A 154 13.98 20.29 15.83
C ALA A 154 14.53 21.13 14.67
N GLY A 155 13.94 20.97 13.49
CA GLY A 155 14.35 21.66 12.26
C GLY A 155 14.31 23.18 12.44
N THR A 156 15.10 23.89 11.64
CA THR A 156 15.00 25.35 11.56
C THR A 156 13.89 25.76 10.57
N PRO A 157 13.27 26.95 10.71
CA PRO A 157 12.17 27.37 9.86
C PRO A 157 12.49 27.42 8.36
N ASP A 158 13.75 27.69 8.01
CA ASP A 158 14.23 27.84 6.62
C ASP A 158 14.85 26.55 6.05
N GLU A 159 14.74 25.43 6.77
CA GLU A 159 15.33 24.17 6.35
C GLU A 159 14.56 23.53 5.18
N ASP A 160 15.29 23.06 4.16
CA ASP A 160 14.75 22.23 3.09
C ASP A 160 14.05 20.97 3.68
N PRO A 161 12.73 20.82 3.52
CA PRO A 161 11.98 19.66 4.01
C PRO A 161 12.53 18.33 3.49
N ALA A 162 13.04 18.29 2.25
CA ALA A 162 13.64 17.09 1.69
C ALA A 162 14.98 16.77 2.38
N ALA A 163 15.81 17.77 2.70
CA ALA A 163 17.04 17.59 3.48
C ALA A 163 16.77 17.01 4.86
N ARG A 164 15.71 17.49 5.51
CA ARG A 164 15.32 17.02 6.83
C ARG A 164 14.90 15.54 6.80
N LEU A 165 14.15 15.11 5.79
CA LEU A 165 13.82 13.70 5.60
C LEU A 165 15.04 12.85 5.21
N ARG A 166 15.98 13.37 4.41
CA ARG A 166 17.24 12.65 4.11
C ARG A 166 17.98 12.30 5.41
N ARG A 167 18.16 13.27 6.31
CA ARG A 167 18.80 13.02 7.61
C ARG A 167 18.04 12.02 8.48
N LEU A 168 16.71 12.08 8.49
CA LEU A 168 15.89 11.07 9.16
C LEU A 168 16.23 9.67 8.65
N PHE A 169 16.24 9.46 7.33
CA PHE A 169 16.55 8.16 6.75
C PHE A 169 18.01 7.75 6.97
N ASP A 170 18.95 8.69 6.93
CA ASP A 170 20.37 8.42 7.20
C ASP A 170 20.59 7.94 8.63
N ALA A 171 19.84 8.48 9.59
CA ALA A 171 19.90 8.10 11.01
C ALA A 171 19.32 6.70 11.31
N LEU A 172 18.56 6.09 10.39
CA LEU A 172 18.00 4.75 10.60
C LEU A 172 19.08 3.66 10.44
N PRO A 173 19.04 2.60 11.26
CA PRO A 173 20.16 1.67 11.41
C PRO A 173 20.35 0.72 10.22
N THR A 174 19.28 0.35 9.51
CA THR A 174 19.33 -0.70 8.47
C THR A 174 18.54 -0.33 7.20
N VAL A 175 18.82 -1.04 6.10
CA VAL A 175 18.04 -0.92 4.85
C VAL A 175 16.56 -1.31 5.08
N THR A 176 16.32 -2.34 5.90
CA THR A 176 14.97 -2.72 6.33
C THR A 176 14.27 -1.61 7.09
N SER A 177 14.96 -0.98 8.05
CA SER A 177 14.43 0.17 8.80
C SER A 177 14.02 1.31 7.86
N ARG A 178 14.88 1.66 6.89
CA ARG A 178 14.59 2.71 5.90
C ARG A 178 13.38 2.36 5.04
N ALA A 179 13.30 1.12 4.54
CA ALA A 179 12.18 0.66 3.73
C ALA A 179 10.85 0.63 4.51
N ASP A 180 10.86 0.16 5.76
CA ASP A 180 9.68 0.12 6.63
C ASP A 180 9.19 1.54 6.95
N ILE A 181 10.07 2.44 7.42
CA ILE A 181 9.70 3.82 7.73
C ILE A 181 9.21 4.55 6.49
N LEU A 182 9.87 4.39 5.33
CA LEU A 182 9.41 5.00 4.08
C LEU A 182 7.98 4.56 3.73
N ARG A 183 7.70 3.25 3.78
CA ARG A 183 6.36 2.71 3.52
C ARG A 183 5.31 3.27 4.48
N GLN A 184 5.66 3.45 5.75
CA GLN A 184 4.78 4.04 6.75
C GLN A 184 4.49 5.52 6.47
N LEU A 185 5.52 6.32 6.16
CA LEU A 185 5.37 7.72 5.79
C LEU A 185 4.50 7.89 4.54
N VAL A 186 4.70 7.06 3.51
CA VAL A 186 3.85 7.03 2.32
C VAL A 186 2.38 6.72 2.68
N ARG A 187 2.14 5.72 3.55
CA ARG A 187 0.78 5.39 4.00
C ARG A 187 0.13 6.55 4.75
N HIS A 188 0.86 7.19 5.67
CA HIS A 188 0.37 8.35 6.42
C HIS A 188 0.02 9.51 5.49
N LEU A 189 0.87 9.80 4.51
CA LEU A 189 0.63 10.86 3.55
C LEU A 189 -0.57 10.54 2.64
N LEU A 190 -0.72 9.30 2.16
CA LEU A 190 -1.90 8.89 1.38
C LEU A 190 -3.20 9.01 2.19
N LEU A 191 -3.19 8.62 3.47
CA LEU A 191 -4.34 8.79 4.37
C LEU A 191 -4.66 10.26 4.60
N HIS A 192 -3.65 11.08 4.88
CA HIS A 192 -3.78 12.51 5.07
C HIS A 192 -4.40 13.17 3.82
N THR A 193 -3.84 12.93 2.63
CA THR A 193 -4.37 13.45 1.37
C THR A 193 -5.81 12.97 1.13
N ALA A 194 -6.15 11.72 1.46
CA ALA A 194 -7.51 11.21 1.28
C ALA A 194 -8.51 11.96 2.18
N ILE A 195 -8.14 12.24 3.42
CA ILE A 195 -8.96 12.99 4.38
C ILE A 195 -9.10 14.45 3.94
N GLU A 196 -8.01 15.12 3.56
CA GLU A 196 -8.04 16.51 3.11
C GLU A 196 -8.89 16.72 1.86
N ARG A 197 -8.79 15.79 0.89
CA ARG A 197 -9.61 15.81 -0.33
C ARG A 197 -11.06 15.34 -0.07
N SER A 198 -11.43 15.08 1.19
CA SER A 198 -12.74 14.58 1.60
C SER A 198 -13.17 13.35 0.77
N CYS A 199 -12.24 12.41 0.60
CA CYS A 199 -12.50 11.13 -0.02
C CYS A 199 -13.29 10.23 0.93
N SER A 200 -14.16 9.40 0.35
CA SER A 200 -14.96 8.43 1.08
C SER A 200 -14.18 7.17 1.45
N ALA A 201 -13.00 6.94 0.86
CA ALA A 201 -12.07 5.85 1.21
C ALA A 201 -10.70 6.00 0.54
N LEU A 202 -9.72 5.30 1.12
CA LEU A 202 -8.41 5.04 0.55
C LEU A 202 -8.36 3.64 -0.05
N LEU A 203 -7.91 3.53 -1.30
CA LEU A 203 -7.73 2.30 -2.05
C LEU A 203 -6.24 2.03 -2.25
N LEU A 204 -5.77 0.88 -1.79
CA LEU A 204 -4.38 0.48 -1.97
C LEU A 204 -4.29 -0.67 -2.97
N GLY A 205 -3.43 -0.52 -3.98
CA GLY A 205 -3.29 -1.45 -5.10
C GLY A 205 -2.59 -2.77 -4.77
N HIS A 206 -2.72 -3.33 -3.57
CA HIS A 206 -2.07 -4.60 -3.26
C HIS A 206 -2.81 -5.79 -3.91
N SER A 207 -2.07 -6.59 -4.67
CA SER A 207 -2.52 -7.90 -5.17
C SER A 207 -2.51 -8.95 -4.04
N THR A 208 -3.03 -10.15 -4.31
CA THR A 208 -2.94 -11.28 -3.37
C THR A 208 -1.48 -11.55 -2.97
N THR A 209 -0.57 -11.52 -3.94
CA THR A 209 0.87 -11.72 -3.76
C THR A 209 1.50 -10.63 -2.92
N ALA A 210 1.15 -9.36 -3.19
CA ALA A 210 1.66 -8.22 -2.43
C ALA A 210 1.16 -8.23 -0.98
N LEU A 211 -0.10 -8.64 -0.74
CA LEU A 211 -0.64 -8.79 0.61
C LEU A 211 0.02 -9.94 1.39
N ALA A 212 0.36 -11.05 0.71
CA ALA A 212 1.09 -12.14 1.33
C ALA A 212 2.51 -11.70 1.73
N ALA A 213 3.20 -10.97 0.84
CA ALA A 213 4.51 -10.39 1.14
C ALA A 213 4.44 -9.40 2.30
N LEU A 214 3.52 -8.42 2.24
CA LEU A 214 3.30 -7.45 3.31
C LEU A 214 3.02 -8.14 4.65
N THR A 215 2.19 -9.19 4.66
CA THR A 215 1.90 -9.97 5.87
C THR A 215 3.17 -10.48 6.53
N LEU A 216 4.05 -11.15 5.78
CA LEU A 216 5.27 -11.72 6.37
C LEU A 216 6.31 -10.63 6.70
N SER A 217 6.37 -9.54 5.94
CA SER A 217 7.20 -8.38 6.28
C SER A 217 6.78 -7.77 7.62
N GLU A 218 5.48 -7.56 7.83
CA GLU A 218 4.95 -7.04 9.11
C GLU A 218 5.26 -7.98 10.29
N VAL A 219 5.08 -9.29 10.11
CA VAL A 219 5.43 -10.26 11.15
C VAL A 219 6.93 -10.25 11.45
N ALA A 220 7.78 -10.24 10.42
CA ALA A 220 9.24 -10.20 10.57
C ALA A 220 9.74 -8.89 11.22
N ASN A 221 9.05 -7.78 10.94
CA ASN A 221 9.27 -6.49 11.59
C ASN A 221 8.72 -6.45 13.03
N GLY A 222 8.15 -7.53 13.56
CA GLY A 222 7.64 -7.58 14.93
C GLY A 222 6.29 -6.88 15.11
N ARG A 223 5.48 -6.77 14.05
CA ARG A 223 4.15 -6.14 14.03
C ARG A 223 3.03 -7.15 13.85
N GLY A 224 3.22 -8.38 14.36
CA GLY A 224 2.27 -9.49 14.21
C GLY A 224 0.85 -9.17 14.68
N PHE A 225 0.72 -8.44 15.78
CA PHE A 225 -0.58 -7.99 16.32
C PHE A 225 -1.32 -7.03 15.36
N ALA A 226 -0.58 -6.17 14.66
CA ALA A 226 -1.14 -5.17 13.77
C ALA A 226 -1.46 -5.71 12.36
N VAL A 227 -1.01 -6.92 12.02
CA VAL A 227 -1.20 -7.52 10.68
C VAL A 227 -2.65 -7.42 10.19
N PRO A 228 -3.69 -7.78 10.96
CA PRO A 228 -5.07 -7.71 10.47
C PRO A 228 -5.51 -6.28 10.12
N LEU A 229 -5.05 -5.28 10.87
CA LEU A 229 -5.32 -3.87 10.62
C LEU A 229 -4.60 -3.36 9.37
N GLN A 230 -3.42 -3.92 9.07
CA GLN A 230 -2.65 -3.52 7.91
C GLN A 230 -3.10 -4.20 6.64
N VAL A 231 -3.39 -5.49 6.67
CA VAL A 231 -3.60 -6.25 5.44
C VAL A 231 -5.07 -6.46 5.12
N ALA A 232 -6.03 -6.29 6.03
CA ALA A 232 -7.46 -6.50 5.76
C ALA A 232 -8.19 -5.22 5.33
N ASP A 233 -9.37 -5.37 4.74
CA ASP A 233 -10.24 -4.22 4.45
C ASP A 233 -10.93 -3.71 5.73
N GLY A 234 -11.26 -2.42 5.72
CA GLY A 234 -12.27 -1.83 6.60
C GLY A 234 -11.77 -0.55 7.27
N MET A 235 -12.39 -0.21 8.40
CA MET A 235 -12.08 1.03 9.12
C MET A 235 -10.68 0.99 9.72
N THR A 236 -9.96 2.10 9.62
CA THR A 236 -8.65 2.34 10.22
C THR A 236 -8.74 3.57 11.09
N THR A 237 -8.36 3.43 12.35
CA THR A 237 -8.23 4.57 13.26
C THR A 237 -7.01 5.42 12.88
N VAL A 238 -7.24 6.72 12.70
CA VAL A 238 -6.19 7.72 12.47
C VAL A 238 -6.17 8.64 13.68
N CYS A 239 -5.11 8.54 14.48
CA CYS A 239 -4.85 9.43 15.60
C CYS A 239 -4.30 10.77 15.08
N LYS A 240 -4.54 11.88 15.78
CA LYS A 240 -3.92 13.18 15.53
C LYS A 240 -3.12 13.61 16.75
N TYR A 241 -1.93 14.10 16.51
CA TYR A 241 -0.98 14.56 17.52
C TYR A 241 -0.69 16.04 17.32
N GLU A 242 -0.63 16.79 18.40
CA GLU A 242 -0.22 18.20 18.40
C GLU A 242 0.71 18.49 19.58
N THR A 243 1.61 19.43 19.38
CA THR A 243 2.50 19.92 20.43
C THR A 243 1.73 20.88 21.33
N THR A 244 1.64 20.53 22.61
CA THR A 244 1.06 21.39 23.64
C THR A 244 1.93 22.62 23.90
N PRO A 245 1.40 23.70 24.51
CA PRO A 245 2.18 24.89 24.85
C PRO A 245 3.40 24.60 25.72
N ASP A 246 3.34 23.54 26.53
CA ASP A 246 4.42 23.08 27.41
C ASP A 246 5.50 22.26 26.66
N GLY A 247 5.37 22.12 25.34
CA GLY A 247 6.33 21.41 24.47
C GLY A 247 6.13 19.90 24.38
N ALA A 248 5.17 19.32 25.10
CA ALA A 248 4.85 17.90 25.03
C ALA A 248 3.95 17.58 23.83
N VAL A 249 4.21 16.49 23.12
CA VAL A 249 3.32 16.00 22.06
C VAL A 249 2.21 15.16 22.68
N GLN A 250 0.96 15.47 22.36
CA GLN A 250 -0.20 14.74 22.87
C GLN A 250 -1.16 14.39 21.74
N GLU A 251 -1.79 13.23 21.86
CA GLU A 251 -2.91 12.82 21.02
C GLU A 251 -4.14 13.70 21.33
N THR A 252 -4.65 14.42 20.33
CA THR A 252 -5.77 15.38 20.49
C THR A 252 -7.10 14.85 19.99
N SER A 253 -7.11 13.95 19.00
CA SER A 253 -8.33 13.38 18.44
C SER A 253 -8.08 12.11 17.64
N ARG A 254 -9.15 11.34 17.40
CA ARG A 254 -9.18 10.15 16.55
C ARG A 254 -10.24 10.30 15.47
N LEU A 255 -10.00 9.72 14.30
CA LEU A 255 -11.03 9.52 13.29
C LEU A 255 -10.97 8.10 12.73
N GLU A 256 -12.10 7.56 12.32
CA GLU A 256 -12.16 6.29 11.58
C GLU A 256 -12.18 6.57 10.08
N PHE A 257 -11.24 5.98 9.34
CA PHE A 257 -11.16 6.13 7.90
C PHE A 257 -11.13 4.78 7.17
N PRO A 258 -12.01 4.54 6.19
CA PRO A 258 -12.03 3.30 5.42
C PRO A 258 -10.81 3.11 4.51
N VAL A 259 -10.16 1.95 4.62
CA VAL A 259 -9.06 1.51 3.75
C VAL A 259 -9.39 0.16 3.13
N TYR A 260 -9.23 0.04 1.80
CA TYR A 260 -9.58 -1.18 1.06
C TYR A 260 -8.48 -1.60 0.09
N TYR A 261 -8.47 -2.90 -0.22
CA TYR A 261 -7.58 -3.53 -1.19
C TYR A 261 -8.40 -4.16 -2.33
N PRO A 262 -8.75 -3.39 -3.39
CA PRO A 262 -9.64 -3.87 -4.46
C PRO A 262 -9.07 -5.06 -5.24
N LEU A 263 -7.73 -5.18 -5.29
CA LEU A 263 -7.01 -6.21 -6.05
C LEU A 263 -6.62 -7.44 -5.21
N ARG A 264 -7.10 -7.53 -3.96
CA ARG A 264 -6.79 -8.59 -2.98
C ARG A 264 -6.92 -10.02 -3.49
N GLU A 265 -7.77 -10.27 -4.49
CA GLU A 265 -8.07 -11.62 -4.97
C GLU A 265 -7.51 -11.96 -6.36
N ILE A 266 -6.60 -11.13 -6.85
CA ILE A 266 -5.93 -11.27 -8.13
C ILE A 266 -4.43 -11.44 -7.84
N PHE A 267 -3.78 -12.36 -8.53
CA PHE A 267 -2.35 -12.66 -8.35
C PHE A 267 -1.45 -11.71 -9.16
N ARG A 268 -0.17 -11.64 -8.84
CA ARG A 268 0.79 -10.77 -9.54
C ARG A 268 0.96 -11.19 -10.99
N ASN A 269 1.08 -12.49 -11.27
CA ASN A 269 1.16 -13.02 -12.63
C ASN A 269 -0.11 -12.71 -13.45
N GLU A 270 -1.29 -12.75 -12.80
CA GLU A 270 -2.55 -12.35 -13.41
C GLU A 270 -2.54 -10.85 -13.78
N MET A 271 -1.92 -9.99 -12.97
CA MET A 271 -1.75 -8.56 -13.30
C MET A 271 -0.80 -8.32 -14.46
N LEU A 272 0.36 -8.98 -14.46
CA LEU A 272 1.33 -8.86 -15.56
C LEU A 272 0.70 -9.29 -16.88
N GLN A 273 0.04 -10.45 -16.88
CA GLN A 273 -0.67 -10.93 -18.06
C GLN A 273 -1.79 -9.96 -18.47
N TYR A 274 -2.52 -9.36 -17.52
CA TYR A 274 -3.53 -8.35 -17.83
C TYR A 274 -2.93 -7.11 -18.52
N ILE A 275 -1.81 -6.59 -18.00
CA ILE A 275 -1.10 -5.45 -18.61
C ILE A 275 -0.70 -5.80 -20.04
N ASP A 276 -0.14 -6.99 -20.27
CA ASP A 276 0.22 -7.45 -21.62
C ASP A 276 -0.97 -7.52 -22.59
N LEU A 277 -2.17 -7.82 -22.07
CA LEU A 277 -3.39 -7.93 -22.86
C LEU A 277 -4.07 -6.57 -23.10
N VAL A 278 -3.70 -5.52 -22.39
CA VAL A 278 -4.30 -4.19 -22.46
C VAL A 278 -3.25 -3.20 -22.97
N PRO A 279 -3.15 -2.99 -24.30
CA PRO A 279 -2.11 -2.15 -24.90
C PRO A 279 -2.03 -0.75 -24.29
N SER A 280 -3.20 -0.19 -23.98
CA SER A 280 -3.31 1.13 -23.36
C SER A 280 -2.62 1.27 -22.01
N LEU A 281 -2.55 0.17 -21.27
CA LEU A 281 -1.86 0.13 -20.00
C LEU A 281 -0.38 -0.24 -20.21
N LYS A 282 -0.10 -1.20 -21.09
CA LYS A 282 1.27 -1.67 -21.40
C LYS A 282 2.19 -0.53 -21.86
N GLU A 283 1.67 0.41 -22.63
CA GLU A 283 2.43 1.56 -23.15
C GLU A 283 2.94 2.51 -22.05
N VAL A 284 2.24 2.57 -20.91
CA VAL A 284 2.49 3.56 -19.84
C VAL A 284 3.10 2.93 -18.58
N VAL A 285 2.92 1.62 -18.38
CA VAL A 285 3.55 0.92 -17.25
C VAL A 285 5.04 0.74 -17.54
N PRO A 286 5.95 1.23 -16.68
CA PRO A 286 7.37 1.00 -16.86
C PRO A 286 7.67 -0.49 -16.96
N SER A 287 8.42 -0.88 -17.99
CA SER A 287 9.00 -2.21 -18.09
C SER A 287 9.96 -2.39 -16.90
N ASN A 288 9.70 -3.38 -16.03
CA ASN A 288 10.57 -3.71 -14.88
C ASN A 288 11.93 -4.31 -15.33
N GLU A 289 12.68 -3.66 -16.24
CA GLU A 289 14.03 -4.10 -16.59
C GLU A 289 15.00 -3.97 -15.40
N ALA A 290 14.68 -3.13 -14.42
CA ALA A 290 15.41 -3.02 -13.15
C ALA A 290 15.27 -4.28 -12.26
N ASP A 291 14.14 -4.99 -12.28
CA ASP A 291 13.99 -6.27 -11.57
C ASP A 291 14.79 -7.39 -12.27
N ALA A 292 14.82 -7.37 -13.61
CA ALA A 292 15.52 -8.37 -14.42
C ALA A 292 17.05 -8.23 -14.40
N THR A 293 17.57 -7.03 -14.11
CA THR A 293 19.03 -6.75 -14.07
C THR A 293 19.62 -6.72 -12.66
N SER A 294 18.81 -6.84 -11.59
CA SER A 294 19.32 -7.04 -10.24
C SER A 294 19.78 -8.49 -10.01
N ASN A 295 20.87 -8.88 -10.69
CA ASN A 295 21.69 -9.98 -10.20
C ASN A 295 22.09 -9.64 -8.77
N VAL A 296 21.43 -10.24 -7.78
CA VAL A 296 21.66 -10.01 -6.36
C VAL A 296 23.12 -10.33 -6.07
N VAL A 297 23.93 -9.28 -5.89
CA VAL A 297 25.34 -9.44 -5.52
C VAL A 297 25.45 -9.86 -4.05
N SER A 298 24.44 -9.58 -3.21
CA SER A 298 24.33 -10.07 -1.83
C SER A 298 22.92 -9.87 -1.25
N HIS A 299 22.39 -10.85 -0.50
CA HIS A 299 21.16 -10.70 0.30
C HIS A 299 21.30 -9.70 1.46
N LYS A 300 22.53 -9.28 1.78
CA LYS A 300 22.83 -8.38 2.90
C LYS A 300 22.32 -6.95 2.70
N ASP A 301 22.17 -6.53 1.44
CA ASP A 301 21.77 -5.16 1.09
C ASP A 301 20.27 -5.03 0.78
N MET A 302 19.50 -6.10 1.02
CA MET A 302 18.06 -6.15 0.76
C MET A 302 17.26 -5.89 2.03
N SER A 303 16.16 -5.14 1.91
CA SER A 303 15.18 -5.03 2.98
C SER A 303 14.38 -6.33 3.12
N ILE A 304 13.78 -6.55 4.30
CA ILE A 304 12.88 -7.67 4.50
C ILE A 304 11.66 -7.61 3.56
N GLU A 305 11.20 -6.41 3.22
CA GLU A 305 10.15 -6.17 2.22
C GLU A 305 10.52 -6.75 0.87
N GLU A 306 11.74 -6.46 0.41
CA GLU A 306 12.24 -6.92 -0.88
C GLU A 306 12.43 -8.43 -0.89
N VAL A 307 12.97 -9.00 0.19
CA VAL A 307 13.11 -10.45 0.36
C VAL A 307 11.75 -11.15 0.29
N MET A 308 10.74 -10.63 1.01
CA MET A 308 9.39 -11.22 1.02
C MET A 308 8.68 -11.06 -0.33
N ALA A 309 8.86 -9.92 -1.00
CA ALA A 309 8.33 -9.70 -2.34
C ALA A 309 8.86 -10.75 -3.33
N ARG A 310 10.17 -10.98 -3.38
CA ARG A 310 10.79 -11.97 -4.27
C ARG A 310 10.41 -13.40 -3.90
N TYR A 311 10.36 -13.72 -2.61
CA TYR A 311 9.92 -15.03 -2.13
C TYR A 311 8.52 -15.37 -2.67
N PHE A 312 7.55 -14.48 -2.50
CA PHE A 312 6.18 -14.76 -2.95
C PHE A 312 6.01 -14.69 -4.48
N GLN A 313 6.84 -13.92 -5.18
CA GLN A 313 6.91 -13.98 -6.65
C GLN A 313 7.31 -15.38 -7.12
N SER A 314 8.37 -15.95 -6.55
CA SER A 314 8.84 -17.29 -6.88
C SER A 314 7.83 -18.38 -6.46
N VAL A 315 7.26 -18.28 -5.25
CA VAL A 315 6.28 -19.26 -4.76
C VAL A 315 5.00 -19.27 -5.59
N GLU A 316 4.59 -18.14 -6.15
CA GLU A 316 3.36 -18.04 -6.95
C GLU A 316 3.39 -18.92 -8.21
N GLU A 317 4.54 -19.05 -8.87
CA GLU A 317 4.70 -19.80 -10.12
C GLU A 317 4.38 -21.30 -9.93
N GLY A 318 4.83 -21.89 -8.83
CA GLY A 318 4.58 -23.30 -8.50
C GLY A 318 3.35 -23.53 -7.62
N TYR A 319 3.08 -22.62 -6.69
CA TYR A 319 2.17 -22.85 -5.56
C TYR A 319 1.36 -21.59 -5.18
N SER A 320 0.65 -21.00 -6.13
CA SER A 320 -0.33 -19.90 -5.88
C SER A 320 -1.33 -20.15 -4.74
N GLY A 321 -1.60 -21.42 -4.39
CA GLY A 321 -2.41 -21.79 -3.23
C GLY A 321 -1.79 -21.36 -1.88
N ILE A 322 -0.46 -21.37 -1.74
CA ILE A 322 0.24 -20.91 -0.54
C ILE A 322 0.03 -19.41 -0.36
N VAL A 323 0.23 -18.64 -1.44
CA VAL A 323 -0.01 -17.19 -1.47
C VAL A 323 -1.43 -16.85 -1.02
N ALA A 324 -2.43 -17.53 -1.60
CA ALA A 324 -3.83 -17.35 -1.22
C ALA A 324 -4.14 -17.78 0.22
N ASN A 325 -3.47 -18.81 0.74
CA ASN A 325 -3.66 -19.26 2.11
C ASN A 325 -3.18 -18.23 3.12
N VAL A 326 -2.03 -17.59 2.89
CA VAL A 326 -1.52 -16.52 3.76
C VAL A 326 -2.56 -15.41 3.91
N VAL A 327 -3.05 -14.87 2.79
CA VAL A 327 -4.04 -13.77 2.79
C VAL A 327 -5.38 -14.18 3.39
N ARG A 328 -5.83 -15.43 3.17
CA ARG A 328 -7.08 -15.94 3.76
C ARG A 328 -6.96 -16.19 5.26
N THR A 329 -5.82 -16.70 5.72
CA THR A 329 -5.59 -16.95 7.14
C THR A 329 -5.50 -15.64 7.90
N THR A 330 -4.75 -14.65 7.38
CA THR A 330 -4.70 -13.32 8.02
C THR A 330 -6.04 -12.59 8.00
N GLY A 331 -6.84 -12.78 6.95
CA GLY A 331 -8.20 -12.22 6.90
C GLY A 331 -9.19 -12.83 7.91
N LYS A 332 -8.83 -13.92 8.61
CA LYS A 332 -9.63 -14.52 9.69
C LYS A 332 -9.19 -14.09 11.08
N LEU A 333 -8.06 -13.40 11.19
CA LEU A 333 -7.58 -12.91 12.47
C LEU A 333 -8.45 -11.74 12.94
N ASP A 334 -8.73 -11.70 14.24
CA ASP A 334 -9.53 -10.64 14.82
C ASP A 334 -8.82 -9.29 14.73
N ARG A 335 -9.61 -8.25 14.43
CA ARG A 335 -9.15 -6.86 14.46
C ARG A 335 -9.37 -6.34 15.87
N SER A 336 -8.43 -6.61 16.76
CA SER A 336 -8.43 -6.05 18.12
C SER A 336 -8.42 -4.51 18.03
N GLN A 337 -9.47 -3.88 18.56
CA GLN A 337 -9.47 -2.44 18.79
C GLN A 337 -8.65 -2.20 20.06
N GLY A 338 -7.42 -1.68 19.88
CA GLY A 338 -6.62 -1.24 21.01
C GLY A 338 -7.03 0.16 21.44
N ASP A 339 -6.97 0.45 22.74
CA ASP A 339 -7.20 1.80 23.27
C ASP A 339 -5.98 2.72 23.07
N SER A 340 -4.81 2.12 22.83
CA SER A 340 -3.52 2.80 22.64
C SER A 340 -2.96 2.50 21.25
N PHE A 341 -2.35 3.51 20.64
CA PHE A 341 -1.83 3.45 19.28
C PHE A 341 -0.37 3.86 19.22
N CYS A 342 0.35 3.29 18.26
CA CYS A 342 1.72 3.62 17.97
C CYS A 342 1.82 5.05 17.42
N GLY A 343 2.65 5.89 18.02
CA GLY A 343 2.90 7.26 17.58
C GLY A 343 3.53 7.35 16.19
N SER A 344 4.35 6.37 15.80
CA SER A 344 5.05 6.37 14.51
C SER A 344 4.24 5.77 13.37
N CYS A 345 3.64 4.58 13.55
CA CYS A 345 2.93 3.86 12.47
C CYS A 345 1.40 3.86 12.60
N GLY A 346 0.86 4.42 13.69
CA GLY A 346 -0.59 4.51 13.94
C GLY A 346 -1.29 3.20 14.27
N MET A 347 -0.56 2.08 14.43
CA MET A 347 -1.16 0.77 14.70
C MET A 347 -1.50 0.58 16.18
N SER A 348 -2.55 -0.18 16.48
CA SER A 348 -2.92 -0.56 17.84
C SER A 348 -1.77 -1.24 18.57
N LEU A 349 -1.54 -0.85 19.83
CA LEU A 349 -0.52 -1.43 20.70
C LEU A 349 -1.09 -2.63 21.45
N ASP A 350 -0.26 -3.66 21.62
CA ASP A 350 -0.50 -4.78 22.51
C ASP A 350 0.45 -4.66 23.70
N ALA A 351 0.04 -3.96 24.76
CA ALA A 351 0.93 -3.65 25.88
C ALA A 351 1.48 -4.91 26.56
N GLU A 352 0.68 -5.98 26.64
CA GLU A 352 1.08 -7.27 27.22
C GLU A 352 1.98 -8.05 26.25
N GLY A 353 1.60 -8.10 24.96
CA GLY A 353 2.38 -8.78 23.93
C GLY A 353 3.73 -8.12 23.66
N ASP A 354 3.78 -6.80 23.55
CA ASP A 354 5.01 -6.01 23.35
C ASP A 354 5.99 -6.23 24.52
N SER A 355 5.48 -6.26 25.76
CA SER A 355 6.28 -6.47 26.96
C SER A 355 6.80 -7.91 27.06
N ARG A 356 5.96 -8.89 26.72
CA ARG A 356 6.34 -10.32 26.70
C ARG A 356 7.39 -10.60 25.64
N TRP A 357 7.23 -10.06 24.43
CA TRP A 357 8.20 -10.24 23.36
C TRP A 357 9.54 -9.56 23.68
N ALA A 358 9.52 -8.37 24.26
CA ALA A 358 10.73 -7.69 24.71
C ALA A 358 11.48 -8.51 25.78
N GLY A 359 10.75 -9.16 26.70
CA GLY A 359 11.34 -10.02 27.73
C GLY A 359 11.86 -11.38 27.23
N GLU A 360 11.24 -11.98 26.19
CA GLU A 360 11.65 -13.27 25.63
C GLU A 360 12.81 -13.18 24.62
N ILE A 361 12.97 -12.06 23.89
CA ILE A 361 14.13 -11.83 22.99
C ILE A 361 15.31 -11.20 23.73
N GLY A 362 15.06 -10.57 24.88
CA GLY A 362 16.06 -9.86 25.66
C GLY A 362 16.47 -8.57 24.97
N ASP A 363 15.83 -7.46 25.36
CA ASP A 363 16.42 -6.13 25.18
C ASP A 363 16.91 -5.58 26.51
N ASP A 364 18.06 -4.92 26.44
CA ASP A 364 18.84 -4.40 27.55
C ASP A 364 18.01 -3.60 28.55
N SER A 365 18.27 -3.86 29.83
CA SER A 365 17.94 -3.01 30.97
C SER A 365 18.67 -1.65 30.88
N GLY A 366 18.34 -0.84 29.88
CA GLY A 366 19.10 0.35 29.48
C GLY A 366 18.28 1.63 29.26
N HIS A 367 16.96 1.61 29.39
CA HIS A 367 16.16 2.84 29.46
C HIS A 367 15.46 2.93 30.80
N GLY A 368 16.15 3.65 31.69
CA GLY A 368 15.69 3.98 33.03
C GLY A 368 14.29 4.60 33.00
N SER A 369 13.53 4.20 34.00
CA SER A 369 12.34 4.85 34.52
C SER A 369 12.65 6.31 34.90
N GLY A 370 12.73 7.20 33.91
CA GLY A 370 13.26 8.55 34.13
C GLY A 370 13.10 9.61 33.03
N SER A 371 12.24 9.46 32.02
CA SER A 371 11.83 10.59 31.18
C SER A 371 10.30 10.64 31.01
N GLY A 372 9.70 11.76 31.44
CA GLY A 372 8.26 12.00 31.41
C GLY A 372 7.75 12.16 29.99
N GLY A 373 7.21 11.07 29.45
CA GLY A 373 6.59 10.98 28.12
C GLY A 373 6.83 9.58 27.57
N VAL A 374 6.00 8.61 27.97
CA VAL A 374 6.15 7.22 27.50
C VAL A 374 5.97 7.22 25.98
N SER A 375 7.08 7.12 25.25
CA SER A 375 7.12 6.90 23.81
C SER A 375 6.18 5.73 23.46
N ARG A 376 5.07 6.06 22.79
CA ARG A 376 4.05 5.08 22.39
C ARG A 376 4.50 4.38 21.11
N LEU A 377 5.63 3.67 21.13
CA LEU A 377 6.08 2.89 19.99
C LEU A 377 5.71 1.41 20.16
N CYS A 378 5.14 0.79 19.13
CA CYS A 378 5.02 -0.66 19.07
C CYS A 378 6.40 -1.31 18.91
N TYR A 379 6.53 -2.59 19.25
CA TYR A 379 7.81 -3.31 19.16
C TYR A 379 8.50 -3.14 17.79
N GLY A 380 7.75 -3.29 16.69
CA GLY A 380 8.34 -3.09 15.36
C GLY A 380 8.86 -1.69 15.06
N CYS A 381 8.20 -0.63 15.54
CA CYS A 381 8.75 0.73 15.37
C CYS A 381 9.98 0.94 16.23
N LYS A 382 10.02 0.40 17.46
CA LYS A 382 11.22 0.46 18.31
C LYS A 382 12.42 -0.13 17.59
N ARG A 383 12.28 -1.32 16.99
CA ARG A 383 13.35 -1.96 16.19
C ARG A 383 13.72 -1.16 14.95
N SER A 384 12.73 -0.73 14.16
CA SER A 384 13.02 0.05 12.95
C SER A 384 13.77 1.35 13.27
N ILE A 385 13.49 1.99 14.42
CA ILE A 385 14.08 3.27 14.80
C ILE A 385 15.40 3.11 15.56
N HIS A 386 15.51 2.16 16.48
CA HIS A 386 16.65 2.04 17.41
C HIS A 386 17.63 0.91 17.05
N GLY A 387 17.23 -0.06 16.22
CA GLY A 387 18.04 -1.21 15.81
C GLY A 387 17.58 -2.51 16.45
#